data_AF-A0A7W6ZRH6-F1
#
_entry.id   AF-A0A7W6ZRH6-F1
#
_cell.length_a   1.000
_cell.length_b   1.000
_cell.length_c   1.000
_cell.angle_alpha   90.00
_cell.angle_beta   90.00
_cell.angle_gamma   90.00
#
_symmetry.space_group_name_H-M   'P 1'
#
loop_
_entity.id
_entity.type
_entity.pdbx_description
1 polymer ?
#
loop_
_entity_poly.entity_id
_entity_poly.type
_entity_poly.pdbx_seq_one_letter_code
_entity_poly.pdbx_strand_id
1 'polypeptide(L)' 'MKELPVSSKIIKSVFFHPGDGRLYIRFKNGEERLFTGVPEEAALAMVEASSPGQHYIEHIRTRFERVA' A
#
# COMPACT_ATOMS: atom_id res chain seq x y z
N MET A 1 -11.45 7.45 -3.41
CA MET A 1 -10.08 6.88 -3.38
C MET A 1 -9.11 8.05 -3.31
N LYS A 2 -8.17 8.05 -2.37
CA LYS A 2 -7.18 9.13 -2.17
C LYS A 2 -5.79 8.62 -2.54
N GLU A 3 -5.01 9.44 -3.23
CA GLU A 3 -3.59 9.15 -3.48
C GLU A 3 -2.79 9.44 -2.20
N LEU A 4 -1.90 8.52 -1.84
CA LEU A 4 -0.95 8.68 -0.74
C LEU A 4 0.44 8.91 -1.34
N PRO A 5 1.09 10.06 -1.09
CA PRO A 5 2.42 10.33 -1.59
C PRO A 5 3.40 9.32 -0.99
N VAL A 6 4.25 8.72 -1.83
CA VAL A 6 5.19 7.68 -1.40
C VAL A 6 6.56 7.94 -2.00
N SER A 7 7.60 7.89 -1.15
CA SER A 7 8.99 7.93 -1.59
C SER A 7 9.57 6.52 -1.57
N SER A 8 9.54 5.84 -2.71
CA SER A 8 10.00 4.45 -2.80
C SER A 8 10.79 4.16 -4.06
N LYS A 9 11.76 3.26 -3.95
CA LYS A 9 12.51 2.74 -5.10
C LYS A 9 11.67 1.76 -5.92
N ILE A 10 10.74 1.02 -5.29
CA ILE A 10 9.98 -0.06 -5.94
C ILE A 10 8.49 0.25 -6.12
N ILE A 11 7.93 1.10 -5.27
CA ILE A 11 6.53 1.53 -5.36
C ILE A 11 6.46 2.80 -6.22
N LYS A 12 5.54 2.81 -7.18
CA LYS A 12 5.28 3.95 -8.07
C LYS A 12 4.22 4.87 -7.50
N SER A 13 3.12 4.32 -7.02
CA SER A 13 1.99 5.10 -6.48
C SER A 13 1.16 4.22 -5.55
N VAL A 14 0.54 4.85 -4.54
CA VAL A 14 -0.33 4.21 -3.57
C VAL A 14 -1.66 4.95 -3.52
N PHE A 15 -2.76 4.22 -3.53
CA PHE A 15 -4.09 4.75 -3.42
C PHE A 15 -4.85 4.03 -2.32
N PHE A 16 -5.52 4.78 -1.46
CA PHE A 16 -6.28 4.24 -0.33
C PHE A 16 -7.75 4.65 -0.40
N HIS A 17 -8.64 3.75 -0.03
CA HIS A 17 -10.07 4.02 0.05
C HIS A 17 -10.56 3.82 1.50
N PRO A 18 -10.85 4.91 2.23
CA PRO A 18 -11.18 4.80 3.66
C PRO A 18 -12.54 4.15 3.94
N GLY A 19 -13.46 4.14 2.97
CA GLY A 19 -14.80 3.58 3.17
C GLY A 19 -14.84 2.05 3.25
N ASP A 20 -13.86 1.36 2.66
CA ASP A 20 -13.82 -0.10 2.57
C ASP A 20 -12.42 -0.68 2.86
N GLY A 21 -11.48 0.16 3.31
CA GLY A 21 -10.11 -0.24 3.64
C GLY A 21 -9.33 -0.78 2.44
N ARG A 22 -9.68 -0.40 1.20
CA ARG A 22 -8.94 -0.85 0.03
C ARG A 22 -7.63 -0.10 -0.12
N LEU A 23 -6.54 -0.84 -0.23
CA LEU A 23 -5.21 -0.32 -0.51
C LEU A 23 -4.75 -0.85 -1.88
N TYR A 24 -4.57 0.08 -2.81
CA TYR A 24 -4.08 -0.21 -4.15
C TYR A 24 -2.64 0.29 -4.29
N ILE A 25 -1.75 -0.60 -4.69
CA ILE A 25 -0.32 -0.35 -4.81
C ILE A 25 0.10 -0.65 -6.25
N ARG A 26 0.70 0.34 -6.91
CA ARG A 26 1.32 0.16 -8.21
C ARG A 26 2.84 0.15 -8.04
N PHE A 27 3.50 -0.87 -8.54
CA PHE A 27 4.94 -1.03 -8.50
C PHE A 27 5.58 -0.47 -9.77
N LYS A 28 6.86 -0.07 -9.69
CA LYS A 28 7.59 0.49 -10.83
C LYS A 28 7.86 -0.54 -11.93
N ASN A 29 7.82 -1.82 -11.61
CA ASN A 29 7.92 -2.91 -12.60
C ASN A 29 6.60 -3.17 -13.37
N GLY A 30 5.55 -2.38 -13.10
CA GLY A 30 4.24 -2.51 -13.75
C GLY A 30 3.28 -3.45 -13.02
N GLU A 31 3.72 -4.14 -11.97
CA GLU A 31 2.81 -4.95 -11.16
C GLU A 31 1.87 -4.06 -10.34
N GLU A 32 0.68 -4.58 -10.10
CA GLU A 32 -0.34 -3.94 -9.28
C GLU A 32 -0.81 -4.93 -8.22
N ARG A 33 -1.19 -4.41 -7.06
CA ARG A 33 -1.73 -5.19 -5.95
C ARG A 33 -2.88 -4.45 -5.32
N LEU A 34 -3.94 -5.19 -5.04
CA LEU A 34 -5.09 -4.68 -4.30
C LEU A 34 -5.29 -5.50 -3.03
N PHE A 35 -5.38 -4.78 -1.91
CA PHE A 35 -5.69 -5.34 -0.60
C PHE A 35 -7.02 -4.78 -0.08
N THR A 36 -7.66 -5.53 0.80
CA THR A 36 -8.89 -5.12 1.50
C THR A 36 -8.72 -5.23 3.02
N GLY A 37 -9.55 -4.51 3.77
CA GLY A 37 -9.50 -4.52 5.23
C GLY A 37 -8.26 -3.84 5.82
N VAL A 38 -7.57 -3.00 5.04
CA VAL A 38 -6.39 -2.26 5.49
C VAL A 38 -6.84 -1.02 6.27
N PRO A 39 -6.44 -0.85 7.54
CA PRO A 39 -6.68 0.38 8.28
C PRO A 39 -5.93 1.56 7.65
N GLU A 40 -6.52 2.75 7.71
CA GLU A 40 -5.89 3.98 7.21
C GLU A 40 -4.51 4.23 7.83
N GLU A 41 -4.39 3.99 9.14
CA GLU A 41 -3.14 4.12 9.88
C GLU A 41 -2.03 3.20 9.34
N ALA A 42 -2.38 1.98 8.94
CA ALA A 42 -1.42 1.04 8.35
C ALA A 42 -0.99 1.48 6.95
N ALA A 43 -1.91 2.02 6.16
CA ALA A 43 -1.59 2.58 4.84
C ALA A 43 -0.67 3.82 4.96
N LEU A 44 -0.92 4.69 5.94
CA LEU A 44 -0.08 5.86 6.22
C LEU A 44 1.31 5.45 6.73
N ALA A 45 1.37 4.56 7.72
CA ALA A 45 2.63 4.04 8.24
C ALA A 45 3.51 3.42 7.14
N MET A 46 2.90 2.76 6.16
CA MET A 46 3.63 2.22 5.00
C MET A 46 4.27 3.32 4.15
N VAL A 47 3.53 4.37 3.80
CA VAL A 47 4.06 5.43 2.90
C VAL A 47 5.05 6.36 3.59
N GLU A 48 4.95 6.51 4.92
CA GLU A 48 5.84 7.31 5.76
C GLU A 48 7.10 6.57 6.22
N ALA A 49 7.12 5.23 6.12
CA ALA A 49 8.26 4.42 6.51
C ALA A 49 9.52 4.79 5.71
N SER A 50 10.70 4.70 6.36
CA SER A 50 12.00 4.92 5.71
C SER A 50 12.24 4.02 4.49
N SER A 51 11.55 2.88 4.41
CA SER A 51 11.49 2.00 3.24
C SER A 51 10.06 1.50 3.03
N PRO A 52 9.23 2.20 2.23
CA PRO A 52 7.84 1.79 2.01
C PRO A 52 7.71 0.40 1.39
N GLY A 53 8.69 0.01 0.56
CA GLY A 53 8.74 -1.32 -0.04
C GLY A 53 8.96 -2.44 0.97
N GLN A 54 9.86 -2.23 1.95
CA GLN A 54 10.09 -3.20 3.02
C GLN A 54 8.87 -3.27 3.94
N HIS A 55 8.32 -2.11 4.34
CA HIS A 55 7.13 -2.04 5.19
C HIS A 55 5.93 -2.76 4.54
N TYR A 56 5.75 -2.60 3.23
CA TYR A 56 4.77 -3.36 2.47
C TYR A 56 4.94 -4.88 2.64
N ILE A 57 6.17 -5.41 2.53
CA ILE A 57 6.43 -6.85 2.62
C ILE A 57 6.10 -7.38 4.02
N GLU A 58 6.48 -6.63 5.06
CA GLU A 58 6.42 -7.08 6.46
C GLU A 58 5.04 -6.86 7.12
N HIS A 59 4.37 -5.77 6.77
CA HIS A 59 3.18 -5.30 7.48
C HIS A 59 1.92 -5.28 6.63
N ILE A 60 2.04 -5.26 5.30
CA ILE A 60 0.86 -5.25 4.42
C ILE A 60 0.63 -6.63 3.78
N ARG A 61 1.61 -7.09 2.99
CA ARG A 61 1.52 -8.30 2.16
C ARG A 61 1.19 -9.57 2.95
N THR A 62 1.70 -9.67 4.17
CA THR A 62 1.54 -10.84 5.05
C THR A 62 0.31 -10.75 5.95
N ARG A 63 -0.28 -9.57 6.12
CA ARG A 63 -1.31 -9.31 7.14
C ARG A 63 -2.70 -9.06 6.58
N PHE A 64 -2.81 -8.60 5.34
CA PHE A 64 -4.09 -8.27 4.73
C PHE A 64 -4.38 -9.17 3.53
N GLU A 65 -5.67 -9.39 3.31
CA GLU A 65 -6.14 -10.19 2.19
C GLU A 65 -5.86 -9.46 0.86
N ARG A 66 -5.21 -10.18 -0.06
CA ARG A 66 -5.03 -9.75 -1.44
C ARG A 66 -6.24 -10.17 -2.26
N VAL A 67 -6.85 -9.21 -2.94
CA VAL A 67 -8.05 -9.43 -3.77
C VAL A 67 -7.78 -9.27 -5.27
N ALA A 68 -6.60 -8.78 -5.66
CA ALA A 68 -6.08 -8.79 -7.04
C ALA A 68 -4.54 -8.70 -7.08
#